data_AF-A0A1V2GBQ8-F1
#
_entry.id   AF-A0A1V2GBQ8-F1
#
_cell.length_a   1.000
_cell.length_b   1.000
_cell.length_c   1.000
_cell.angle_alpha   90.00
_cell.angle_beta   90.00
_cell.angle_gamma   90.00
#
_symmetry.space_group_name_H-M   'P 1'
#
loop_
_entity.id
_entity.type
_entity.pdbx_description
1 polymer ?
#
loop_
_entity_poly.entity_id
_entity_poly.type
_entity_poly.pdbx_seq_one_letter_code
_entity_poly.pdbx_strand_id
1 'polypeptide(L)'
;DNGAAVASTVTTKPDGTVEISVTSQTAGISVVTASINNSIQSQNVTFVADVRTAQIADLVVTQDGSVADGSTANMLRVRVTDAFGNALAGQTVSVMA
;
A
#
# COMPACT_ATOMS: atom_id res chain seq x y z
N ASP A 1 2.60 10.95 7.84
CA ASP A 1 3.36 10.90 6.58
C ASP A 1 3.63 9.43 6.27
N ASN A 2 3.16 8.90 5.14
CA ASN A 2 3.19 7.48 4.82
C ASN A 2 4.56 7.06 4.25
N GLY A 3 5.64 7.49 4.91
CA GLY A 3 7.03 7.25 4.50
C GLY A 3 7.41 7.85 3.14
N ALA A 4 6.69 8.87 2.66
CA ALA A 4 7.00 9.46 1.37
C ALA A 4 8.29 10.28 1.41
N ALA A 5 9.12 10.11 0.40
CA ALA A 5 10.32 10.92 0.17
C ALA A 5 10.01 12.03 -0.83
N VAL A 6 10.54 13.22 -0.54
CA VAL A 6 10.41 14.43 -1.37
C VAL A 6 11.69 15.26 -1.25
N ALA A 7 12.01 16.04 -2.29
CA ALA A 7 13.12 16.99 -2.23
C ALA A 7 12.87 18.08 -1.17
N SER A 8 13.89 18.41 -0.38
CA SER A 8 13.75 19.34 0.76
C SER A 8 13.55 20.81 0.34
N THR A 9 14.19 21.25 -0.74
CA THR A 9 14.09 22.62 -1.25
C THR A 9 14.24 22.62 -2.76
N VAL A 10 13.38 23.36 -3.45
CA VAL A 10 13.40 23.52 -4.90
C VAL A 10 13.18 24.99 -5.27
N THR A 11 13.67 25.42 -6.43
CA THR A 11 13.49 26.79 -6.94
C THR A 11 12.46 26.80 -8.05
N THR A 12 11.57 27.79 -8.01
CA THR A 12 10.59 27.99 -9.07
C THR A 12 11.24 28.43 -10.39
N LYS A 13 10.60 28.04 -11.49
CA LYS A 13 10.92 28.50 -12.84
C LYS A 13 10.55 29.99 -13.01
N PRO A 14 10.97 30.64 -14.11
CA PRO A 14 10.61 32.04 -14.37
C PRO A 14 9.10 32.31 -14.49
N ASP A 15 8.30 31.28 -14.76
CA ASP A 15 6.83 31.37 -14.78
C ASP A 15 6.19 31.28 -13.38
N GLY A 16 6.99 31.12 -12.32
CA GLY A 16 6.55 31.00 -10.94
C GLY A 16 6.16 29.57 -10.51
N THR A 17 6.34 28.56 -11.35
CA THR A 17 5.97 27.16 -11.03
C THR A 17 7.16 26.29 -10.66
N VAL A 18 6.92 25.22 -9.92
CA VAL A 18 7.90 24.15 -9.70
C VAL A 18 7.18 22.81 -9.70
N GLU A 19 7.84 21.79 -10.26
CA GLU A 19 7.37 20.41 -10.24
C GLU A 19 8.24 19.62 -9.27
N ILE A 20 7.59 18.82 -8.43
CA ILE A 20 8.26 18.08 -7.35
C ILE A 20 7.84 16.63 -7.44
N SER A 21 8.82 15.75 -7.55
CA SER A 21 8.59 14.31 -7.48
C SER A 21 8.45 13.86 -6.03
N VAL A 22 7.38 13.12 -5.74
CA VAL A 22 7.13 12.50 -4.43
C VAL A 22 6.98 11.01 -4.65
N THR A 23 7.73 10.21 -3.88
CA THR A 23 7.76 8.75 -4.04
C THR A 23 7.57 8.07 -2.69
N SER A 24 6.82 6.97 -2.64
CA SER A 24 6.72 6.09 -1.48
C SER A 24 6.65 4.63 -1.94
N GLN A 25 7.18 3.72 -1.13
CA GLN A 25 6.98 2.27 -1.25
C GLN A 25 5.80 1.78 -0.41
N THR A 26 5.24 2.64 0.44
CA THR A 26 4.10 2.30 1.30
C THR A 26 2.82 2.82 0.65
N ALA A 27 1.84 1.94 0.48
CA ALA A 27 0.51 2.31 0.02
C ALA A 27 -0.24 3.07 1.12
N GLY A 28 -0.99 4.10 0.76
CA GLY A 28 -1.70 4.98 1.69
C GLY A 28 -1.51 6.46 1.36
N ILE A 29 -2.04 7.31 2.25
CA ILE A 29 -2.07 8.76 2.08
C ILE A 29 -0.83 9.40 2.71
N SER A 30 -0.07 10.16 1.93
CA SER A 30 0.95 11.10 2.41
C SER A 30 0.46 12.54 2.28
N VAL A 31 0.79 13.36 3.27
CA VAL A 31 0.52 14.80 3.24
C VAL A 31 1.80 15.50 2.78
N VAL A 32 1.73 16.20 1.66
CA VAL A 32 2.83 17.01 1.14
C VAL A 32 2.56 18.45 1.51
N THR A 33 3.52 19.10 2.15
CA THR A 33 3.42 20.49 2.61
C THR A 33 4.48 21.34 1.94
N ALA A 34 4.05 22.36 1.21
CA ALA A 34 4.91 23.39 0.67
C ALA A 34 4.88 24.62 1.58
N SER A 35 6.04 25.24 1.78
CA SER A 35 6.14 26.50 2.50
C SER A 35 7.11 27.46 1.81
N ILE A 36 6.80 28.75 1.90
CA ILE A 36 7.69 29.83 1.46
C ILE A 36 7.44 31.04 2.36
N ASN A 37 8.51 31.59 2.95
CA ASN A 37 8.43 32.62 3.98
C ASN A 37 7.47 32.21 5.12
N ASN A 38 6.26 32.78 5.13
CA ASN A 38 5.19 32.53 6.11
C ASN A 38 3.93 31.92 5.48
N SER A 39 3.95 31.58 4.19
CA SER A 39 2.85 30.92 3.49
C SER A 39 3.04 29.42 3.51
N ILE A 40 1.96 28.68 3.79
CA ILE A 40 1.97 27.21 3.86
C ILE A 40 0.75 26.67 3.11
N GLN A 41 0.95 25.64 2.32
CA GLN A 41 -0.14 24.89 1.69
C GLN A 41 0.16 23.40 1.72
N SER A 42 -0.85 22.59 2.01
CA SER A 42 -0.72 21.14 2.10
C SER A 42 -1.73 20.44 1.21
N GLN A 43 -1.33 19.34 0.60
CA GLN A 43 -2.18 18.49 -0.22
C GLN A 43 -1.92 17.02 0.08
N ASN A 44 -2.96 16.20 -0.08
CA ASN A 44 -2.85 14.76 0.05
C ASN A 44 -2.43 14.11 -1.27
N VAL A 45 -1.49 13.17 -1.19
CA VAL A 45 -1.09 12.27 -2.26
C VAL A 45 -1.39 10.84 -1.82
N THR A 46 -2.01 10.05 -2.69
CA THR A 46 -2.36 8.65 -2.38
C THR A 46 -1.49 7.71 -3.20
N PHE A 47 -0.71 6.86 -2.51
CA PHE A 47 0.03 5.75 -3.10
C PHE A 47 -0.82 4.48 -3.01
N VAL A 48 -0.83 3.67 -4.06
CA VAL A 48 -1.58 2.40 -4.12
C VAL A 48 -0.63 1.22 -4.21
N ALA A 49 -1.02 0.08 -3.64
CA ALA A 49 -0.23 -1.15 -3.70
C ALA A 49 -0.09 -1.67 -5.14
N ASP A 50 1.06 -2.23 -5.50
CA ASP A 50 1.32 -2.70 -6.87
C ASP A 50 0.79 -4.12 -7.08
N VAL A 51 -0.41 -4.23 -7.64
CA VAL A 51 -1.08 -5.49 -7.97
C VAL A 51 -0.27 -6.40 -8.90
N ARG A 52 0.63 -5.85 -9.71
CA ARG A 52 1.45 -6.65 -10.64
C ARG A 52 2.51 -7.47 -9.92
N THR A 53 2.83 -7.09 -8.68
CA THR A 53 3.80 -7.77 -7.82
C THR A 53 3.12 -8.52 -6.67
N ALA A 54 1.81 -8.79 -6.80
CA ALA A 54 1.05 -9.52 -5.80
C ALA A 54 1.68 -10.89 -5.49
N GLN A 55 1.77 -11.20 -4.20
CA GLN A 55 2.31 -12.42 -3.66
C GLN A 55 1.55 -12.87 -2.41
N ILE A 56 1.57 -14.17 -2.14
CA ILE A 56 1.08 -14.71 -0.87
C ILE A 56 2.12 -14.38 0.20
N ALA A 57 1.77 -13.49 1.11
CA ALA A 57 2.61 -13.14 2.25
C ALA A 57 2.47 -14.15 3.39
N ASP A 58 1.27 -14.70 3.57
CA ASP A 58 0.98 -15.64 4.66
C ASP A 58 -0.17 -16.59 4.28
N LEU A 59 -0.08 -17.83 4.77
CA LEU A 59 -1.12 -18.85 4.69
C LEU A 59 -1.14 -19.62 6.01
N VAL A 60 -2.22 -19.44 6.76
CA VAL A 60 -2.38 -20.06 8.08
C VAL A 60 -3.65 -20.89 8.16
N VAL A 61 -3.58 -22.00 8.87
CA VAL A 61 -4.75 -22.79 9.23
C VAL A 61 -5.37 -22.16 10.48
N THR A 62 -6.61 -21.71 10.37
CA THR A 62 -7.35 -21.10 11.49
C THR A 62 -8.25 -22.10 12.20
N GLN A 63 -8.58 -23.23 11.56
CA GLN A 63 -9.30 -24.35 12.15
C GLN A 63 -8.82 -25.65 11.51
N ASP A 64 -8.39 -26.60 12.33
CA ASP A 64 -7.91 -27.92 11.92
C ASP A 64 -8.58 -29.04 12.73
N GLY A 65 -8.49 -30.28 12.23
CA GLY A 65 -9.03 -31.47 12.88
C GLY A 65 -10.56 -31.59 12.85
N SER A 66 -11.21 -30.94 11.88
CA SER A 66 -12.66 -31.06 11.69
C SER A 66 -13.08 -32.50 11.42
N VAL A 67 -14.27 -32.87 11.91
CA VAL A 67 -14.83 -34.21 11.73
C VAL A 67 -15.04 -34.48 10.24
N ALA A 68 -14.68 -35.68 9.78
CA ALA A 68 -14.84 -36.10 8.38
C ALA A 68 -16.30 -36.45 8.03
N ASP A 69 -17.22 -35.52 8.32
CA ASP A 69 -18.67 -35.66 8.11
C ASP A 69 -19.16 -35.03 6.78
N GLY A 70 -18.26 -34.40 6.02
CA GLY A 70 -18.57 -33.71 4.76
C GLY A 70 -19.28 -32.36 4.91
N SER A 71 -19.49 -31.88 6.15
CA SER A 71 -20.16 -30.61 6.44
C SER A 71 -19.29 -29.67 7.29
N THR A 72 -18.44 -30.21 8.15
CA THR A 72 -17.58 -29.44 9.04
C THR A 72 -16.23 -29.21 8.35
N ALA A 73 -15.94 -27.95 8.00
CA ALA A 73 -14.74 -27.60 7.26
C ALA A 73 -13.58 -27.19 8.19
N ASN A 74 -12.37 -27.59 7.81
CA ASN A 74 -11.17 -26.87 8.22
C ASN A 74 -11.15 -25.49 7.56
N MET A 75 -10.58 -24.50 8.24
CA MET A 75 -10.53 -23.12 7.75
C MET A 75 -9.08 -22.67 7.56
N LEU A 76 -8.81 -22.04 6.42
CA LEU A 76 -7.54 -21.40 6.12
C LEU A 76 -7.74 -19.90 5.93
N ARG A 77 -6.71 -19.11 6.24
CA ARG A 77 -6.63 -17.68 5.97
C ARG A 77 -5.38 -17.39 5.15
N VAL A 78 -5.57 -16.65 4.06
CA VAL A 78 -4.50 -16.20 3.16
C VAL A 78 -4.34 -14.69 3.31
N ARG A 79 -3.11 -14.18 3.38
CA ARG A 79 -2.79 -12.75 3.28
C ARG A 79 -2.04 -12.49 1.98
N VAL A 80 -2.57 -11.58 1.16
CA VAL A 80 -1.94 -11.16 -0.10
C VAL A 80 -1.36 -9.76 0.05
N THR A 81 -0.12 -9.58 -0.37
CA THR A 81 0.56 -8.28 -0.41
C THR A 81 1.25 -8.06 -1.75
N ASP A 82 1.67 -6.84 -2.04
CA ASP A 82 2.64 -6.58 -3.10
C ASP A 82 4.08 -6.94 -2.66
N ALA A 83 5.06 -6.69 -3.54
CA ALA A 83 6.49 -6.94 -3.26
C ALA A 83 7.05 -6.16 -2.05
N PHE A 84 6.42 -5.04 -1.69
CA PHE A 84 6.84 -4.16 -0.58
C PHE A 84 6.03 -4.40 0.70
N GLY A 85 5.13 -5.41 0.70
CA GLY A 85 4.33 -5.78 1.86
C GLY A 85 3.03 -4.99 2.03
N ASN A 86 2.63 -4.17 1.05
CA ASN A 86 1.35 -3.47 1.08
C ASN A 86 0.21 -4.45 0.84
N ALA A 87 -0.82 -4.42 1.70
CA ALA A 87 -1.95 -5.34 1.58
C ALA A 87 -2.77 -5.11 0.30
N LEU A 88 -3.10 -6.20 -0.40
CA LEU A 88 -3.93 -6.17 -1.60
C LEU A 88 -5.30 -6.79 -1.31
N ALA A 89 -6.35 -5.98 -1.40
CA ALA A 89 -7.73 -6.43 -1.26
C ALA A 89 -8.30 -6.93 -2.59
N GLY A 90 -9.35 -7.76 -2.53
CA GLY A 90 -10.12 -8.19 -3.71
C GLY A 90 -9.39 -9.11 -4.68
N GLN A 91 -8.27 -9.72 -4.26
CA GLN A 91 -7.49 -10.62 -5.10
C GLN A 91 -8.16 -12.00 -5.16
N THR A 92 -8.27 -12.58 -6.37
CA THR A 92 -8.72 -13.96 -6.55
C THR A 92 -7.58 -14.92 -6.21
N VAL A 93 -7.83 -15.84 -5.27
CA VAL A 93 -6.88 -16.88 -4.86
C VAL A 93 -7.46 -18.25 -5.23
N SER A 94 -6.67 -19.08 -5.90
CA SER A 94 -7.03 -20.48 -6.19
C SER A 94 -6.37 -21.42 -5.20
N VAL A 95 -7.10 -22.43 -4.75
CA VAL A 95 -6.64 -23.43 -3.77
C VAL A 95 -6.89 -24.83 -4.34
N MET A 96 -5.96 -25.76 -4.11
CA MET A 96 -6.06 -27.16 -4.53
C MET A 96 -5.74 -28.08 -3.34
N ALA A 97 -6.34 -29.26 -3.30
CA ALA A 97 -6.16 -30.28 -2.28
C ALA A 97 -5.96 -31.65 -2.92
#